data_AF-A0A0S8K372-F1
#
_entry.id   AF-A0A0S8K372-F1
#
_cell.length_a   1.000
_cell.length_b   1.000
_cell.length_c   1.000
_cell.angle_alpha   90.00
_cell.angle_beta   90.00
_cell.angle_gamma   90.00
#
_symmetry.space_group_name_H-M   'P 1'
#
loop_
_entity.id
_entity.type
_entity.pdbx_description
1 polymer ?
#
loop_
_entity_poly.entity_id
_entity_poly.type
_entity_poly.pdbx_seq_one_letter_code
_entity_poly.pdbx_strand_id
1 'polypeptide(L)' 'TILMAAFWIAVIVGIVFLIRWLVISTIAGGRAARSEDSPLEILKRRYARGEIDKQEFEEKKKDLA' A
#
# COMPACT_ATOMS: atom_id res chain seq x y z
N THR A 1 -14.41 -39.01 -6.47
CA THR A 1 -14.84 -37.67 -6.01
C THR A 1 -13.76 -36.96 -5.18
N ILE A 2 -13.11 -37.66 -4.25
CA ILE A 2 -12.09 -37.10 -3.32
C ILE A 2 -10.86 -36.48 -4.02
N LEU A 3 -10.36 -37.10 -5.11
CA LEU A 3 -9.23 -36.57 -5.89
C LEU A 3 -9.53 -35.20 -6.51
N MET A 4 -10.78 -34.94 -6.87
CA MET A 4 -11.19 -33.66 -7.45
C MET A 4 -11.28 -32.57 -6.36
N ALA A 5 -11.72 -32.93 -5.15
CA ALA A 5 -11.71 -32.02 -4.01
C ALA A 5 -10.27 -31.66 -3.58
N ALA A 6 -9.35 -32.63 -3.55
CA ALA A 6 -7.94 -32.39 -3.25
C ALA A 6 -7.27 -31.46 -4.27
N PHE A 7 -7.60 -31.61 -5.56
CA PHE A 7 -7.13 -30.72 -6.62
C PHE A 7 -7.57 -29.27 -6.40
N TRP A 8 -8.84 -29.04 -6.07
CA TRP A 8 -9.36 -27.70 -5.78
C TRP A 8 -8.72 -27.08 -4.53
N ILE A 9 -8.47 -27.86 -3.48
CA ILE A 9 -7.76 -27.39 -2.27
C ILE A 9 -6.33 -26.94 -2.64
N ALA A 10 -5.60 -27.72 -3.43
CA ALA A 10 -4.26 -27.37 -3.87
C ALA A 10 -4.24 -26.06 -4.68
N VAL A 11 -5.21 -25.88 -5.58
CA VAL A 11 -5.38 -24.65 -6.37
C VAL A 11 -5.65 -23.45 -5.46
N ILE A 12 -6.56 -23.57 -4.49
CA ILE A 12 -6.86 -22.48 -3.54
C ILE A 12 -5.63 -22.12 -2.73
N VAL A 13 -4.89 -23.11 -2.20
CA VAL A 13 -3.65 -22.87 -1.44
C VAL A 13 -2.61 -22.15 -2.30
N GLY A 14 -2.44 -22.57 -3.56
CA GLY A 14 -1.53 -21.92 -4.50
C GLY A 14 -1.90 -20.46 -4.78
N ILE A 15 -3.19 -20.18 -5.01
CA ILE A 15 -3.70 -18.83 -5.23
C ILE A 15 -3.51 -17.96 -3.98
N VAL A 16 -3.87 -18.47 -2.80
CA VAL A 16 -3.69 -17.75 -1.53
C VAL A 16 -2.21 -17.45 -1.28
N PHE A 17 -1.32 -18.40 -1.56
CA PHE A 17 0.12 -18.20 -1.43
C PHE A 17 0.65 -17.12 -2.39
N LEU A 18 0.19 -17.16 -3.65
CA LEU A 18 0.58 -16.18 -4.66
C LEU A 18 0.08 -14.77 -4.31
N ILE A 19 -1.18 -14.64 -3.89
CA ILE A 19 -1.75 -13.37 -3.42
C ILE A 19 -1.01 -12.88 -2.19
N ARG A 20 -0.74 -13.77 -1.22
CA ARG A 20 -0.01 -13.41 0.00
C ARG A 20 1.42 -12.93 -0.32
N TRP A 21 2.12 -13.59 -1.25
CA TRP A 21 3.44 -13.19 -1.70
C TRP A 21 3.41 -11.85 -2.45
N LEU A 22 2.42 -11.64 -3.32
CA LEU A 22 2.25 -10.39 -4.06
C LEU A 22 1.91 -9.24 -3.11
N VAL A 23 0.96 -9.42 -2.19
CA VAL A 23 0.58 -8.42 -1.18
C VAL A 23 1.73 -8.13 -0.23
N ILE A 24 2.48 -9.13 0.23
CA ILE A 24 3.69 -8.90 1.03
C ILE A 24 4.74 -8.17 0.22
N SER A 25 4.90 -8.42 -1.09
CA SER A 25 5.87 -7.72 -1.93
C SER A 25 5.45 -6.28 -2.24
N THR A 26 4.16 -6.02 -2.44
CA THR A 26 3.62 -4.66 -2.62
C THR A 26 3.64 -3.89 -1.30
N ILE A 27 3.34 -4.54 -0.18
CA ILE A 27 3.42 -3.93 1.15
C ILE A 27 4.88 -3.79 1.58
N ALA A 28 5.80 -4.72 1.28
CA ALA A 28 7.22 -4.60 1.59
C ALA A 28 7.92 -3.59 0.68
N GLY A 29 7.54 -3.50 -0.60
CA GLY A 29 7.92 -2.39 -1.49
C GLY A 29 7.36 -1.04 -1.02
N GLY A 30 6.21 -1.03 -0.35
CA GLY A 30 5.63 0.13 0.32
C GLY A 30 5.97 0.27 1.81
N ARG A 31 6.82 -0.59 2.38
CA ARG A 31 7.17 -0.62 3.82
C ARG A 31 8.68 -0.60 4.06
N ALA A 32 9.48 -0.85 3.03
CA ALA A 32 10.86 -0.34 2.96
C ALA A 32 10.89 1.19 2.71
N ALA A 33 9.81 1.76 2.16
CA ALA A 33 9.58 3.21 2.10
C ALA A 33 8.82 3.78 3.32
N ARG A 34 8.67 3.01 4.42
CA ARG A 34 8.03 3.48 5.67
C ARG A 34 9.03 3.86 6.77
N SER A 35 10.31 4.02 6.43
CA SER A 35 11.30 4.52 7.40
C SER A 35 11.44 6.04 7.41
N GLU A 36 10.84 6.75 6.47
CA GLU A 36 10.86 8.22 6.43
C GLU A 36 9.48 8.70 5.98
N ASP A 37 8.59 8.94 6.94
CA ASP A 37 7.42 9.80 6.78
C ASP A 37 7.90 11.17 6.29
N SER A 38 8.17 11.30 4.99
CA SER A 38 8.50 12.57 4.38
C SER A 38 7.31 13.47 4.67
N PRO A 39 7.50 14.63 5.31
CA PRO A 39 6.39 15.51 5.70
C PRO A 39 5.48 15.87 4.51
N LEU A 40 5.99 15.79 3.28
CA LEU A 40 5.27 15.88 2.01
C LEU A 40 4.17 14.82 1.82
N GLU A 41 4.38 13.56 2.22
CA GLU A 41 3.35 12.51 2.11
C GLU A 41 2.22 12.71 3.13
N ILE A 42 2.56 13.16 4.34
CA ILE A 42 1.56 13.54 5.35
C ILE A 42 0.73 14.71 4.82
N LEU A 43 1.38 15.69 4.20
CA LEU A 43 0.73 16.85 3.60
C LEU A 43 -0.20 16.45 2.45
N LYS A 44 0.26 15.58 1.56
CA LYS A 44 -0.52 15.06 0.42
C LYS A 44 -1.75 14.29 0.88
N ARG A 45 -1.63 13.51 1.96
CA ARG A 45 -2.75 12.77 2.55
C ARG A 45 -3.79 13.71 3.17
N ARG A 46 -3.40 14.79 3.84
CA ARG A 46 -4.32 15.79 4.40
C ARG A 46 -5.03 16.60 3.31
N TYR A 47 -4.32 16.96 2.24
CA TYR A 47 -4.92 17.60 1.07
C TYR A 47 -5.94 16.68 0.39
N ALA A 48 -5.62 15.40 0.21
CA ALA A 48 -6.54 14.40 -0.34
C ALA A 48 -7.78 14.16 0.55
N ARG A 49 -7.67 14.41 1.86
CA ARG A 49 -8.79 14.38 2.81
C ARG A 49 -9.56 15.70 2.88
N GLY A 50 -9.09 16.75 2.21
CA GLY A 50 -9.69 18.09 2.26
C GLY A 50 -9.48 18.82 3.59
N GLU A 51 -8.53 18.36 4.42
CA GLU A 51 -8.22 18.97 5.73
C GLU A 51 -7.38 20.25 5.58
N ILE A 52 -6.73 20.43 4.43
CA ILE A 52 -5.92 21.60 4.09
C ILE A 52 -6.26 22.05 2.68
N ASP A 53 -6.24 23.36 2.44
CA ASP A 53 -6.47 23.91 1.11
C ASP A 53 -5.23 23.76 0.20
N LYS A 54 -5.42 23.89 -1.12
CA LYS A 54 -4.34 23.88 -2.11
C LYS A 54 -3.28 24.94 -1.81
N GLN A 55 -3.68 26.11 -1.30
CA GLN A 55 -2.72 27.16 -0.91
C GLN A 55 -1.79 26.69 0.22
N GLU A 56 -2.36 26.14 1.30
CA GLU A 56 -1.58 25.62 2.44
C GLU A 56 -0.67 24.45 2.05
N PHE A 57 -1.14 23.59 1.12
CA PHE A 57 -0.34 22.49 0.59
C PHE A 57 0.89 23.02 -0.17
N GLU A 58 0.72 24.01 -1.04
CA GLU A 58 1.82 24.56 -1.84
C GLU A 58 2.82 25.37 -1.00
N GLU A 59 2.36 26.09 0.04
CA GLU A 59 3.26 26.79 0.97
C GLU A 59 4.15 25.82 1.75
N LYS A 60 3.55 24.81 2.38
CA LYS A 60 4.29 23.82 3.18
C LYS A 60 5.17 22.92 2.31
N LYS A 61 4.75 22.62 1.09
CA LYS A 61 5.58 21.88 0.11
C LYS A 61 6.84 22.66 -0.28
N LYS A 62 6.77 23.98 -0.39
CA LYS A 62 7.94 24.84 -0.69
C LYS A 62 8.88 24.97 0.51
N ASP A 63 8.34 24.95 1.73
CA ASP A 63 9.11 25.00 2.96
C ASP A 63 9.91 23.70 3.23
N LEU A 64 9.41 22.59 2.71
CA LEU A 64 9.98 21.24 2.86
C LEU A 64 10.89 20.79 1.70
N ALA A 65 11.05 21.60 0.66
CA ALA A 65 11.86 21.31 -0.53
C ALA A 65 13.24 21.96 -0.44
#